data_AF-A0AAN1BLT3-F1
#
_entry.id   AF-A0AAN1BLT3-F1
#
_cell.length_a   1.000
_cell.length_b   1.000
_cell.length_c   1.000
_cell.angle_alpha   90.00
_cell.angle_beta   90.00
_cell.angle_gamma   90.00
#
_symmetry.space_group_name_H-M   'P 1'
#
loop_
_entity.id
_entity.type
_entity.pdbx_description
1 polymer ?
#
loop_
_entity_poly.entity_id
_entity_poly.type
_entity_poly.pdbx_seq_one_letter_code
_entity_poly.pdbx_strand_id
1 'polypeptide(L)' 'MTPSSSPASRSRLSRTQGDETMTIEQHIEELRAELKNACDAAERRQIEVELEFAQADLAVALAEQDGSIVAEPPF' A
#
# COMPACT_ATOMS: atom_id res chain seq x y z
N MET A 1 -12.60 -2.74 31.21
CA MET A 1 -11.42 -3.38 30.59
C MET A 1 -11.39 -2.94 29.14
N THR A 2 -10.59 -1.93 28.81
CA THR A 2 -10.39 -1.44 27.45
C THR A 2 -9.45 -2.41 26.72
N PRO A 3 -9.75 -2.88 25.49
CA PRO A 3 -8.75 -3.65 24.76
C PRO A 3 -7.60 -2.70 24.39
N SER A 4 -6.43 -3.00 24.95
CA SER A 4 -5.14 -2.48 24.52
C SER A 4 -4.90 -3.05 23.12
N SER A 5 -5.25 -2.25 22.10
CA SER A 5 -4.76 -2.49 20.75
C SER A 5 -3.33 -1.97 20.73
N SER A 6 -2.37 -2.88 20.73
CA SER A 6 -0.94 -2.57 20.61
C SER A 6 -0.30 -3.62 19.70
N PRO A 7 0.74 -3.21 18.96
CA PRO A 7 0.74 -3.31 17.51
C PRO A 7 1.70 -4.42 17.09
N ALA A 8 1.18 -5.39 16.36
CA ALA A 8 1.99 -6.47 15.82
C ALA A 8 1.92 -6.42 14.30
N SER A 9 2.73 -5.50 13.75
CA SER A 9 3.60 -5.78 12.61
C SER A 9 3.08 -6.84 11.67
N ARG A 10 2.08 -6.53 10.85
CA ARG A 10 1.85 -7.28 9.60
C ARG A 10 2.84 -6.80 8.54
N SER A 11 4.11 -6.68 8.90
CA SER A 11 5.20 -6.69 7.93
C SER A 11 5.32 -8.13 7.42
N ARG A 12 4.40 -8.51 6.54
CA ARG A 12 4.62 -9.62 5.63
C ARG A 12 5.11 -9.03 4.33
N LEU A 13 6.41 -8.75 4.33
CA LEU A 13 7.23 -8.84 3.12
C LEU A 13 7.08 -10.28 2.58
N SER A 14 6.03 -10.54 1.83
CA SER A 14 5.84 -11.77 1.07
C SER A 14 5.31 -11.39 -0.29
N ARG A 15 6.27 -10.95 -1.11
CA ARG A 15 6.25 -11.15 -2.55
C ARG A 15 5.66 -12.54 -2.83
N THR A 16 4.50 -12.54 -3.49
CA THR A 16 3.67 -13.69 -3.90
C THR A 16 2.96 -14.46 -2.78
N GLN A 17 1.61 -14.47 -2.83
CA GLN A 17 0.71 -15.63 -2.64
C GLN A 17 -0.54 -15.35 -1.78
N GLY A 18 -1.65 -14.98 -2.46
CA GLY A 18 -2.91 -15.71 -2.30
C GLY A 18 -3.74 -15.58 -1.03
N ASP A 19 -3.88 -14.39 -0.45
CA ASP A 19 -5.05 -14.04 0.39
C ASP A 19 -5.84 -12.94 -0.34
N GLU A 20 -6.63 -13.37 -1.33
CA GLU A 20 -7.76 -12.70 -2.00
C GLU A 20 -7.60 -11.22 -2.44
N THR A 21 -7.03 -11.01 -3.63
CA THR A 21 -7.33 -9.87 -4.56
C THR A 21 -7.16 -8.42 -4.10
N MET A 22 -6.48 -8.13 -2.99
CA MET A 22 -6.29 -6.74 -2.59
C MET A 22 -5.46 -5.95 -3.61
N THR A 23 -6.02 -4.87 -4.14
CA THR A 23 -5.31 -3.97 -5.07
C THR A 23 -4.38 -3.03 -4.32
N ILE A 24 -3.37 -2.48 -5.00
CA ILE A 24 -2.48 -1.47 -4.42
C ILE A 24 -3.29 -0.25 -3.92
N GLU A 25 -4.35 0.11 -4.65
CA GLU A 25 -5.27 1.18 -4.28
C GLU A 25 -6.03 0.87 -2.98
N GLN A 26 -6.54 -0.37 -2.83
CA GLN A 26 -7.19 -0.79 -1.60
C GLN A 26 -6.23 -0.78 -0.41
N HIS A 27 -4.97 -1.17 -0.62
CA HIS A 27 -3.92 -1.15 0.43
C HIS A 27 -3.64 0.27 0.90
N ILE A 28 -3.58 1.22 -0.04
CA ILE A 28 -3.45 2.65 0.26
C ILE A 28 -4.64 3.17 1.08
N GLU A 29 -5.86 2.72 0.78
CA GLU A 29 -7.06 3.12 1.53
C GLU A 29 -7.06 2.59 2.97
N GLU A 30 -6.64 1.34 3.19
CA GLU A 30 -6.48 0.79 4.54
C GLU A 30 -5.43 1.56 5.35
N LEU A 31 -4.24 1.81 4.78
CA LEU A 31 -3.19 2.57 5.45
C LEU A 31 -3.63 4.00 5.81
N ARG A 32 -4.44 4.64 4.96
CA ARG A 32 -5.03 5.96 5.28
C ARG A 32 -6.02 5.88 6.44
N ALA A 33 -6.83 4.82 6.50
CA ALA A 33 -7.76 4.61 7.60
C ALA A 33 -7.01 4.31 8.91
N GLU A 34 -5.96 3.49 8.86
CA GLU A 34 -5.09 3.22 10.00
C GLU A 34 -4.38 4.48 10.48
N LEU A 35 -3.79 5.26 9.58
CA LEU A 35 -3.12 6.53 9.92
C LEU A 35 -4.05 7.51 10.62
N LYS A 36 -5.33 7.56 10.21
CA LYS A 36 -6.36 8.39 10.83
C LYS A 36 -6.69 7.92 12.25
N ASN A 37 -6.60 6.62 12.51
CA ASN A 37 -6.90 6.01 13.81
C ASN A 37 -5.67 5.90 14.73
N ALA A 38 -4.46 6.05 14.18
CA ALA A 38 -3.21 5.93 14.92
C ALA A 38 -3.00 7.14 15.87
N CYS A 39 -2.95 6.84 17.18
CA CYS A 39 -2.73 7.84 18.23
C CYS A 39 -1.25 8.01 18.58
N ASP A 40 -0.43 6.98 18.34
CA ASP A 40 1.00 7.01 18.64
C ASP A 40 1.82 7.61 17.50
N ALA A 41 2.79 8.46 17.84
CA ALA A 41 3.60 9.16 16.85
C ALA A 41 4.58 8.24 16.10
N ALA A 42 5.04 7.16 16.73
CA ALA A 42 5.92 6.18 16.08
C ALA A 42 5.10 5.28 15.14
N GLU A 43 3.93 4.81 15.59
CA GLU A 43 2.97 4.07 14.76
C GLU A 43 2.57 4.88 13.52
N ARG A 44 2.21 6.16 13.68
CA ARG A 44 1.91 7.05 12.55
C ARG A 44 3.04 7.14 11.53
N ARG A 45 4.28 7.31 12.01
CA ARG A 45 5.46 7.37 11.12
C ARG A 45 5.69 6.07 10.37
N GLN A 46 5.45 4.93 11.02
CA GLN A 46 5.57 3.63 10.37
C GLN A 46 4.52 3.47 9.26
N ILE A 47 3.27 3.84 9.54
CA ILE A 47 2.18 3.79 8.57
C ILE A 47 2.42 4.78 7.42
N GLU A 48 2.92 5.98 7.70
CA GLU A 48 3.29 6.98 6.68
C GLU A 48 4.36 6.45 5.71
N VAL A 49 5.39 5.78 6.23
CA VAL A 49 6.43 5.14 5.41
C VAL A 49 5.84 4.04 4.54
N GLU A 50 4.99 3.18 5.10
CA GLU A 50 4.33 2.12 4.33
C GLU A 50 3.42 2.69 3.23
N LEU A 51 2.69 3.76 3.54
CA LEU A 51 1.83 4.47 2.60
C LEU A 51 2.62 5.09 1.45
N GLU A 52 3.81 5.63 1.72
CA GLU A 52 4.71 6.16 0.69
C GLU A 52 5.19 5.06 -0.27
N PHE A 53 5.59 3.90 0.26
CA PHE A 53 5.96 2.75 -0.57
C PHE A 53 4.80 2.26 -1.45
N ALA A 54 3.60 2.10 -0.88
CA ALA A 54 2.44 1.66 -1.65
C ALA A 54 2.05 2.66 -2.76
N GLN A 55 2.18 3.97 -2.49
CA GLN A 55 1.94 5.00 -3.52
C GLN A 55 3.00 4.99 -4.62
N ALA A 56 4.27 4.76 -4.28
CA ALA A 56 5.33 4.62 -5.27
C ALA A 56 5.10 3.39 -6.16
N ASP A 57 4.70 2.26 -5.58
CA ASP A 57 4.36 1.05 -6.32
C ASP A 57 3.15 1.28 -7.26
N LEU A 58 2.12 1.99 -6.80
CA LEU A 58 0.98 2.36 -7.66
C LEU A 58 1.43 3.25 -8.82
N ALA A 59 2.29 4.24 -8.56
CA ALA A 59 2.81 5.14 -9.59
C ALA A 59 3.62 4.37 -10.65
N VAL A 60 4.43 3.39 -10.25
CA VAL A 60 5.14 2.49 -11.17
C VAL A 60 4.14 1.66 -11.98
N ALA A 61 3.17 1.02 -11.34
CA ALA A 61 2.16 0.20 -12.02
C ALA A 61 1.31 1.00 -13.02
N LEU A 62 1.02 2.28 -12.73
CA LEU A 62 0.34 3.19 -13.66
C LEU A 62 1.24 3.60 -14.82
N ALA A 63 2.51 3.91 -14.56
CA ALA A 63 3.47 4.27 -15.60
C ALA A 63 3.77 3.11 -16.55
N GLU A 64 3.83 1.87 -16.05
CA GLU A 64 3.96 0.66 -16.86
C GLU A 64 2.75 0.45 -17.78
N GLN A 65 1.53 0.70 -17.26
CA GLN A 65 0.31 0.63 -18.07
C GLN A 65 0.25 1.74 -19.13
N ASP A 66 0.62 2.97 -18.78
CA ASP A 66 0.62 4.13 -19.69
C ASP A 66 1.68 4.00 -20.80
N GLY A 67 2.90 3.57 -20.45
CA GLY A 67 3.99 3.34 -21.37
C GLY A 67 3.79 2.15 -22.33
N SER A 68 2.91 1.20 -22.00
CA SER A 68 2.60 0.05 -22.85
C SER A 68 1.64 0.37 -24.01
N ILE A 69 0.94 1.52 -24.00
CA ILE A 69 -0.13 1.82 -24.96
C ILE A 69 0.40 2.51 -26.24
N VAL A 70 1.66 2.97 -26.26
CA VAL A 70 2.29 3.52 -27.48
C VAL A 70 2.97 2.40 -28.29
N ALA A 71 2.17 1.46 -28.78
CA ALA A 71 2.56 0.59 -29.89
C ALA A 71 2.15 1.29 -31.20
N GLU A 72 2.97 2.20 -31.71
CA GLU A 72 2.77 2.72 -33.07
C GLU A 72 3.02 1.58 -34.08
N PRO A 73 2.05 1.25 -34.96
CA PRO A 73 2.24 0.19 -35.94
C PRO A 73 3.16 0.71 -37.06
N PRO A 74 4.29 0.04 -37.37
CA PRO A 74 4.95 0.32 -38.63
C PRO A 74 4.20 -0.41 -39.75
N PHE A 75 3.80 0.39 -40.74
CA PHE A 75 3.33 0.03 -42.07
C PHE A 75 4.30 -0.91 -42.81
#